data_AF-A0A484MLM6-F1
#
_entry.id   AF-A0A484MLM6-F1
#
_cell.length_a   1.000
_cell.length_b   1.000
_cell.length_c   1.000
_cell.angle_alpha   90.00
_cell.angle_beta   90.00
_cell.angle_gamma   90.00
#
_symmetry.space_group_name_H-M   'P 1'
#
loop_
_entity.id
_entity.type
_entity.pdbx_description
1 polymer ?
#
loop_
_entity_poly.entity_id
_entity_poly.type
_entity_poly.pdbx_seq_one_letter_code
_entity_poly.pdbx_strand_id
1 'polypeptide(L)'
;MYKKSLREDACLAISRYYFNNAIAFNTARSEEFRIMCDLIAKHGPGFKPPSYHEIRVKYLKQEVESTERMVNEHRSKWKKTGCTIMSDGTLLMEKQKRLYWTPCAAHCIDLMLEDFEKKIPIHGVTIPNGRKITTYIYSRPSLIPLLHHFTDGKDLVRPGMTRFATAYLTLGCLYENNGGLIRMFTSEEWKTNKHSKIKDGKDVEEIVLDKEFWKSIVICLKGALPLIEVLRLVDSDEHPAMGFLYEAINRAKEKIQAVFQNVKKSYRPLWSVIDLRWNKQLHRPLHAAGYYLNPRMHYSPGFKVDYEVK
;
A
#
# COMPACT_ATOMS: atom_id res chain seq x y z
N MET A 1 -14.05 37.65 -23.95
CA MET A 1 -15.08 36.64 -24.31
C MET A 1 -14.52 35.56 -25.23
N TYR A 2 -13.83 35.89 -26.33
CA TYR A 2 -13.34 34.95 -27.35
C TYR A 2 -12.41 33.81 -26.86
N LYS A 3 -11.49 34.06 -25.92
CA LYS A 3 -10.61 33.02 -25.37
C LYS A 3 -11.33 32.00 -24.47
N LYS A 4 -12.46 32.39 -23.86
CA LYS A 4 -13.23 31.52 -22.94
C LYS A 4 -14.03 30.48 -23.72
N SER A 5 -14.57 30.83 -24.89
CA SER A 5 -15.27 29.89 -25.77
C SER A 5 -14.31 28.89 -26.43
N LEU A 6 -13.15 29.36 -26.93
CA LEU A 6 -12.15 28.47 -27.56
C LEU A 6 -11.61 27.40 -26.60
N ARG A 7 -11.43 27.75 -25.32
CA ARG A 7 -11.04 26.78 -24.30
C ARG A 7 -12.12 25.72 -24.11
N GLU A 8 -13.38 26.13 -24.02
CA GLU A 8 -14.51 25.21 -23.85
C GLU A 8 -14.60 24.21 -25.02
N ASP A 9 -14.48 24.71 -26.25
CA ASP A 9 -14.51 23.89 -27.46
C ASP A 9 -13.36 22.87 -27.48
N ALA A 10 -12.14 23.29 -27.13
CA ALA A 10 -10.99 22.40 -27.02
C ALA A 10 -11.19 21.32 -25.94
N CYS A 11 -11.69 21.71 -24.75
CA CYS A 11 -11.97 20.78 -23.66
C CYS A 11 -13.07 19.76 -24.05
N LEU A 12 -14.11 20.20 -24.76
CA LEU A 12 -15.16 19.31 -25.26
C LEU A 12 -14.62 18.32 -26.30
N ALA A 13 -13.77 18.76 -27.23
CA ALA A 13 -13.14 17.90 -28.23
C ALA A 13 -12.24 16.84 -27.58
N ILE A 14 -11.41 17.23 -26.60
CA ILE A 14 -10.57 16.31 -25.83
C ILE A 14 -11.42 15.30 -25.08
N SER A 15 -12.49 15.75 -24.42
CA SER A 15 -13.39 14.86 -23.65
C SER A 15 -14.07 13.82 -24.54
N ARG A 16 -14.51 14.23 -25.75
CA ARG A 16 -15.07 13.31 -26.75
C ARG A 16 -14.03 12.31 -27.26
N TYR A 17 -12.79 12.74 -27.47
CA TYR A 17 -11.70 11.83 -27.87
C TYR A 17 -11.47 10.75 -26.81
N TYR A 18 -11.45 11.12 -25.52
CA TYR A 18 -11.33 10.16 -24.43
C TYR A 18 -12.49 9.16 -24.40
N PHE A 19 -13.72 9.67 -24.46
CA PHE A 19 -14.93 8.84 -24.40
C PHE A 19 -15.01 7.85 -25.57
N ASN A 20 -14.80 8.32 -26.81
CA ASN A 20 -14.94 7.50 -28.01
C ASN A 20 -13.84 6.44 -28.16
N ASN A 21 -12.66 6.65 -27.57
CA ASN A 21 -11.53 5.71 -27.66
C ASN A 21 -11.30 4.92 -26.36
N ALA A 22 -12.24 4.99 -25.41
CA ALA A 22 -12.15 4.34 -24.10
C ALA A 22 -10.83 4.63 -23.35
N ILE A 23 -10.33 5.87 -23.45
CA ILE A 23 -9.11 6.30 -22.78
C ILE A 23 -9.45 6.60 -21.31
N ALA A 24 -8.70 6.01 -20.39
CA ALA A 24 -8.90 6.22 -18.96
C ALA A 24 -8.65 7.68 -18.55
N PHE A 25 -9.56 8.29 -17.79
CA PHE A 25 -9.52 9.72 -17.44
C PHE A 25 -8.29 10.13 -16.62
N ASN A 26 -7.64 9.19 -15.92
CA ASN A 26 -6.40 9.45 -15.18
C ASN A 26 -5.23 9.85 -16.11
N THR A 27 -5.26 9.51 -17.39
CA THR A 27 -4.23 9.94 -18.37
C THR A 27 -4.17 11.45 -18.55
N ALA A 28 -5.27 12.18 -18.29
CA ALA A 28 -5.26 13.65 -18.31
C ALA A 28 -4.43 14.28 -17.16
N ARG A 29 -4.03 13.47 -16.16
CA ARG A 29 -3.14 13.89 -15.07
C ARG A 29 -1.67 13.61 -15.36
N SER A 30 -1.35 12.97 -16.49
CA SER A 30 0.04 12.65 -16.84
C SER A 30 0.80 13.90 -17.29
N GLU A 31 2.11 13.93 -17.03
CA GLU A 31 2.95 15.06 -17.44
C GLU A 31 3.04 15.13 -18.98
N GLU A 32 3.04 13.98 -19.65
CA GLU A 32 3.09 13.86 -21.10
C GLU A 32 1.87 14.49 -21.78
N PHE A 33 0.67 14.34 -21.19
CA PHE A 33 -0.53 15.00 -21.69
C PHE A 33 -0.40 16.52 -21.63
N ARG A 34 0.16 17.04 -20.53
CA ARG A 34 0.37 18.47 -20.33
C ARG A 34 1.42 19.02 -21.31
N ILE A 35 2.55 18.32 -21.46
CA ILE A 35 3.61 18.64 -22.43
C ILE A 35 3.05 18.65 -23.86
N MET A 36 2.24 17.66 -24.23
CA MET A 36 1.61 17.60 -25.55
C MET A 36 0.76 18.84 -25.82
N CYS A 37 -0.14 19.22 -24.91
CA CYS A 37 -0.96 20.41 -25.06
C CYS A 37 -0.11 21.68 -25.18
N ASP A 38 0.94 21.81 -24.36
CA ASP A 38 1.85 22.96 -24.40
C ASP A 38 2.62 23.05 -25.71
N LEU A 39 3.13 21.92 -26.23
CA LEU A 39 3.86 21.90 -27.50
C LEU A 39 2.96 22.20 -28.70
N ILE A 40 1.72 21.68 -28.70
CA ILE A 40 0.73 22.01 -29.74
C ILE A 40 0.39 23.50 -29.67
N ALA A 41 0.17 24.05 -28.48
CA ALA A 41 -0.11 25.47 -28.29
C ALA A 41 1.08 26.36 -28.71
N LYS A 42 2.31 25.96 -28.38
CA LYS A 42 3.55 26.65 -28.78
C LYS A 42 3.77 26.62 -30.29
N HIS A 43 3.45 25.51 -30.95
CA HIS A 43 3.51 25.43 -32.42
C HIS A 43 2.50 26.39 -33.06
N GLY A 44 1.30 26.51 -32.49
CA GLY A 44 0.27 27.41 -32.96
C GLY A 44 -0.45 26.93 -34.24
N PRO A 45 -1.21 27.82 -34.91
CA PRO A 45 -2.01 27.48 -36.08
C PRO A 45 -1.19 26.81 -37.18
N GLY A 46 -1.77 25.77 -37.81
CA GLY A 46 -1.10 25.00 -38.85
C GLY A 46 -0.41 23.72 -38.36
N PHE A 47 -0.39 23.47 -37.04
CA PHE A 47 0.00 22.18 -36.50
C PHE A 47 -0.87 21.06 -37.10
N LYS A 48 -0.22 20.05 -37.68
CA LYS A 48 -0.89 18.84 -38.17
C LYS A 48 -0.59 17.71 -37.17
N PRO A 49 -1.61 17.12 -36.53
CA PRO A 49 -1.41 15.95 -35.69
C PRO A 49 -0.71 14.83 -36.47
N PRO A 50 0.16 14.05 -35.82
CA PRO A 50 0.84 12.95 -36.48
C PRO A 50 -0.16 11.90 -36.95
N SER A 51 0.07 11.34 -38.13
CA SER A 51 -0.74 10.24 -38.67
C SER A 51 -0.51 8.93 -37.90
N TYR A 52 -1.42 7.98 -38.05
CA TYR A 52 -1.28 6.62 -37.50
C TYR A 52 0.08 5.99 -37.85
N HIS A 53 0.53 6.14 -39.10
CA HIS A 53 1.80 5.57 -39.56
C HIS A 53 3.01 6.30 -38.96
N GLU A 54 2.96 7.63 -38.85
CA GLU A 54 4.05 8.39 -38.21
C GLU A 54 4.20 8.03 -36.74
N ILE A 55 3.09 7.90 -35.99
CA ILE A 55 3.13 7.44 -34.60
C ILE A 55 3.70 6.02 -34.54
N ARG A 56 3.12 5.08 -35.27
CA ARG A 56 3.46 3.65 -35.19
C ARG A 56 4.90 3.34 -35.63
N VAL A 57 5.40 4.02 -36.66
CA VAL A 57 6.66 3.64 -37.31
C VAL A 57 7.80 4.58 -36.93
N LYS A 58 7.60 5.90 -36.99
CA LYS A 58 8.67 6.86 -36.76
C LYS A 58 8.80 7.17 -35.28
N TYR A 59 7.77 7.74 -34.68
CA TYR A 59 7.87 8.26 -33.31
C TYR A 59 7.96 7.13 -32.28
N LEU A 60 7.20 6.05 -32.44
CA LEU A 60 7.33 4.89 -31.54
C LEU A 60 8.69 4.22 -31.64
N LYS A 61 9.28 4.13 -32.84
CA LYS A 61 10.64 3.60 -33.02
C LYS A 61 11.69 4.50 -32.34
N GLN A 62 11.53 5.82 -32.45
CA GLN A 62 12.40 6.77 -31.73
C GLN A 62 12.30 6.62 -30.22
N GLU A 63 11.09 6.40 -29.68
CA GLU A 63 10.90 6.12 -28.25
C GLU A 63 11.54 4.79 -27.82
N VAL A 64 11.45 3.75 -28.66
CA VAL A 64 12.16 2.47 -28.43
C VAL A 64 13.67 2.69 -28.41
N GLU A 65 14.23 3.39 -29.40
CA GLU A 65 15.67 3.69 -29.47
C GLU A 65 16.14 4.57 -28.30
N SER A 66 15.31 5.51 -27.85
CA SER A 66 15.57 6.33 -26.65
C SER A 66 15.62 5.46 -25.39
N THR A 67 14.63 4.58 -25.23
CA THR A 67 14.55 3.62 -24.13
C THR A 67 15.74 2.66 -24.15
N GLU A 68 16.12 2.14 -25.31
CA GLU A 68 17.29 1.26 -25.46
C GLU A 68 18.59 1.96 -25.09
N ARG A 69 18.78 3.23 -25.47
CA ARG A 69 19.95 4.02 -25.06
C ARG A 69 20.03 4.12 -23.53
N MET A 70 18.93 4.51 -22.87
CA MET A 70 18.88 4.56 -21.40
C MET A 70 19.21 3.20 -20.78
N VAL A 71 18.62 2.11 -21.28
CA VAL A 71 18.87 0.75 -20.77
C VAL A 71 20.32 0.31 -21.02
N ASN A 72 20.92 0.65 -22.16
CA ASN A 72 22.29 0.26 -22.51
C ASN A 72 23.33 0.88 -21.58
N GLU A 73 23.12 2.12 -21.13
CA GLU A 73 23.95 2.73 -20.10
C GLU A 73 23.97 1.87 -18.82
N HIS A 74 22.81 1.35 -18.41
CA HIS A 74 22.71 0.43 -17.27
C HIS A 74 23.31 -0.96 -17.56
N ARG A 75 23.13 -1.53 -18.76
CA ARG A 75 23.70 -2.84 -19.15
C ARG A 75 25.21 -2.91 -19.00
N SER A 76 25.92 -1.80 -19.27
CA SER A 76 27.37 -1.72 -19.10
C SER A 76 27.79 -1.96 -17.63
N LYS A 77 27.01 -1.45 -16.68
CA LYS A 77 27.20 -1.64 -15.23
C LYS A 77 26.82 -3.05 -14.79
N TRP A 78 25.75 -3.61 -15.36
CA TRP A 78 25.26 -4.96 -15.03
C TRP A 78 26.31 -6.05 -15.25
N LYS A 79 27.19 -5.91 -16.25
CA LYS A 79 28.28 -6.86 -16.49
C LYS A 79 29.27 -6.95 -15.31
N LYS A 80 29.38 -5.88 -14.52
CA LYS A 80 30.30 -5.79 -13.37
C LYS A 80 29.62 -6.10 -12.04
N THR A 81 28.41 -5.56 -11.84
CA THR A 81 27.72 -5.59 -10.54
C THR A 81 26.52 -6.55 -10.50
N GLY A 82 26.13 -7.14 -11.62
CA GLY A 82 24.84 -7.79 -11.78
C GLY A 82 23.67 -6.80 -11.88
N CYS A 83 22.46 -7.33 -12.04
CA CYS A 83 21.21 -6.58 -12.05
C CYS A 83 20.10 -7.44 -11.44
N THR A 84 19.28 -6.83 -10.58
CA THR A 84 18.04 -7.41 -10.08
C THR A 84 16.88 -6.64 -10.70
N ILE A 85 15.94 -7.36 -11.31
CA ILE A 85 14.74 -6.79 -11.91
C ILE A 85 13.56 -7.20 -11.04
N MET A 86 12.75 -6.24 -10.60
CA MET A 86 11.48 -6.50 -9.93
C MET A 86 10.41 -6.74 -10.99
N SER A 87 9.88 -7.97 -11.05
CA SER A 87 8.82 -8.34 -11.99
C SER A 87 7.91 -9.39 -11.37
N ASP A 88 6.63 -9.40 -11.76
CA ASP A 88 5.72 -10.51 -11.48
C ASP A 88 6.12 -11.71 -12.37
N GLY A 89 6.80 -12.71 -11.77
CA GLY A 89 7.87 -13.40 -12.49
C GLY A 89 7.97 -14.91 -12.31
N THR A 90 7.04 -15.57 -11.63
CA THR A 90 7.14 -17.03 -11.43
C THR A 90 7.18 -17.81 -12.74
N LEU A 91 6.36 -17.41 -13.73
CA LEU A 91 6.33 -18.01 -15.08
C LEU A 91 7.60 -17.73 -15.91
N LEU A 92 8.39 -16.71 -15.54
CA LEU A 92 9.60 -16.34 -16.29
C LEU A 92 10.73 -17.36 -16.06
N MET A 93 10.81 -17.93 -14.85
CA MET A 93 11.76 -18.98 -14.52
C MET A 93 11.49 -20.30 -15.26
N GLU A 94 10.22 -20.61 -15.53
CA GLU A 94 9.85 -21.81 -16.28
C GLU A 94 10.40 -21.78 -17.72
N LYS A 95 10.42 -20.58 -18.32
CA LYS A 95 10.93 -20.37 -19.68
C LYS A 95 12.43 -20.10 -19.72
N GLN A 96 13.00 -19.49 -18.68
CA GLN A 96 14.41 -19.09 -18.66
C GLN A 96 15.12 -19.66 -17.41
N LYS A 97 15.68 -20.86 -17.57
CA LYS A 97 16.34 -21.63 -16.49
C LYS A 97 17.57 -20.95 -15.86
N ARG A 98 18.10 -19.89 -16.49
CA ARG A 98 19.25 -19.12 -15.99
C ARG A 98 18.86 -17.95 -15.08
N LEU A 99 17.57 -17.65 -14.96
CA LEU A 99 17.10 -16.59 -14.06
C LEU A 99 16.85 -17.16 -12.67
N TYR A 100 17.34 -16.45 -11.66
CA TYR A 100 17.02 -16.69 -10.27
C TYR A 100 15.93 -15.72 -9.85
N TRP A 101 14.83 -16.22 -9.28
CA TRP A 101 13.74 -15.42 -8.75
C TRP A 101 13.61 -15.62 -7.25
N THR A 102 13.33 -14.53 -6.54
CA THR A 102 12.94 -14.53 -5.13
C THR A 102 11.63 -13.75 -4.99
N PRO A 103 10.69 -14.18 -4.15
CA PRO A 103 9.47 -13.41 -3.92
C PRO A 103 9.79 -12.08 -3.22
N CYS A 104 8.98 -11.06 -3.51
CA CYS A 104 9.09 -9.74 -2.90
C CYS A 104 8.82 -9.80 -1.38
N ALA A 105 9.72 -9.21 -0.59
CA ALA A 105 9.59 -9.14 0.86
C ALA A 105 8.36 -8.36 1.31
N ALA A 106 8.14 -7.18 0.72
CA ALA A 106 6.96 -6.36 1.01
C ALA A 106 5.67 -7.15 0.74
N HIS A 107 5.59 -7.84 -0.40
CA HIS A 107 4.42 -8.67 -0.72
C HIS A 107 4.21 -9.82 0.28
N CYS A 108 5.27 -10.50 0.72
CA CYS A 108 5.13 -11.59 1.68
C CYS A 108 4.66 -11.10 3.06
N ILE A 109 5.17 -9.96 3.53
CA ILE A 109 4.74 -9.34 4.79
C ILE A 109 3.28 -8.86 4.67
N ASP A 110 2.91 -8.33 3.51
CA ASP A 110 1.53 -7.95 3.24
C ASP A 110 0.57 -9.15 3.32
N LEU A 111 0.99 -10.31 2.79
CA LEU A 111 0.25 -11.57 2.93
C LEU A 111 0.22 -12.10 4.37
N MET A 112 1.19 -11.78 5.23
CA MET A 112 1.11 -12.10 6.66
C MET A 112 0.02 -11.27 7.33
N LEU A 113 -0.07 -9.97 7.01
CA LEU A 113 -1.12 -9.08 7.52
C LEU A 113 -2.52 -9.51 7.03
N GLU A 114 -2.63 -9.95 5.77
CA GLU A 114 -3.85 -10.57 5.23
C GLU A 114 -4.21 -11.86 5.97
N ASP A 115 -3.23 -12.72 6.22
CA ASP A 115 -3.47 -13.98 6.92
C ASP A 115 -3.86 -13.75 8.39
N PHE A 116 -3.40 -12.67 9.03
CA PHE A 116 -3.94 -12.28 10.34
C PHE A 116 -5.44 -12.02 10.26
N GLU A 117 -5.91 -11.21 9.29
CA GLU A 117 -7.34 -10.95 9.07
C GLU A 117 -8.12 -12.25 8.81
N LYS A 118 -7.57 -13.15 7.99
CA LYS A 118 -8.28 -14.38 7.58
C LYS A 118 -8.25 -15.49 8.62
N LYS A 119 -7.17 -15.64 9.39
CA LYS A 119 -6.90 -16.82 10.22
C LYS A 119 -7.03 -16.56 11.71
N ILE A 120 -7.03 -15.30 12.14
CA ILE A 120 -7.12 -14.94 13.57
C ILE A 120 -8.50 -14.34 13.83
N PRO A 121 -9.39 -15.03 14.58
CA PRO A 121 -10.79 -14.62 14.73
C PRO A 121 -10.99 -13.17 15.16
N ILE A 122 -10.20 -12.68 16.11
CA ILE A 122 -10.33 -11.30 16.59
C ILE A 122 -10.00 -10.27 15.49
N HIS A 123 -9.02 -10.55 14.63
CA HIS A 123 -8.69 -9.68 13.49
C HIS A 123 -9.79 -9.75 12.43
N GLY A 124 -10.28 -10.96 12.13
CA GLY A 124 -11.34 -11.20 11.14
C GLY A 124 -12.69 -10.57 11.49
N VAL A 125 -12.97 -10.30 12.78
CA VAL A 125 -14.16 -9.55 13.21
C VAL A 125 -13.88 -8.04 13.32
N THR A 126 -12.74 -7.66 13.89
CA THR A 126 -12.44 -6.25 14.19
C THR A 126 -12.22 -5.42 12.93
N ILE A 127 -11.49 -5.95 11.94
CA ILE A 127 -11.16 -5.20 10.71
C ILE A 127 -12.43 -4.87 9.90
N PRO A 128 -13.35 -5.82 9.64
CA PRO A 128 -14.62 -5.50 8.99
C PRO A 128 -15.46 -4.49 9.76
N ASN A 129 -15.50 -4.55 11.09
CA ASN A 129 -16.25 -3.58 11.90
C ASN A 129 -15.65 -2.17 11.80
N GLY A 130 -14.32 -2.04 11.87
CA GLY A 130 -13.66 -0.75 11.59
C GLY A 130 -13.96 -0.22 10.18
N ARG A 131 -13.91 -1.11 9.18
CA ARG A 131 -14.24 -0.77 7.78
C ARG A 131 -15.70 -0.33 7.61
N LYS A 132 -16.64 -0.92 8.37
CA LYS A 132 -18.05 -0.49 8.38
C LYS A 132 -18.17 0.94 8.89
N ILE A 133 -17.53 1.29 10.01
CA ILE A 133 -17.54 2.66 10.55
C ILE A 133 -17.04 3.66 9.50
N THR A 134 -15.84 3.43 8.95
CA THR A 134 -15.24 4.37 8.00
C THR A 134 -16.04 4.47 6.71
N THR A 135 -16.48 3.34 6.14
CA THR A 135 -17.30 3.34 4.92
C THR A 135 -18.61 4.08 5.16
N TYR A 136 -19.24 3.88 6.32
CA TYR A 136 -20.52 4.52 6.63
C TYR A 136 -20.41 6.04 6.68
N ILE A 137 -19.37 6.56 7.34
CA ILE A 137 -19.13 8.00 7.45
C ILE A 137 -18.73 8.59 6.08
N TYR A 138 -17.71 8.05 5.42
CA TYR A 138 -17.17 8.63 4.18
C TYR A 138 -18.08 8.48 2.96
N SER A 139 -19.00 7.51 2.95
CA SER A 139 -20.03 7.42 1.91
C SER A 139 -21.13 8.48 2.06
N ARG A 140 -21.14 9.26 3.15
CA ARG A 140 -22.17 10.27 3.47
C ARG A 140 -21.49 11.62 3.70
N PRO A 141 -21.38 12.47 2.67
CA PRO A 141 -20.72 13.78 2.80
C PRO A 141 -21.27 14.66 3.93
N SER A 142 -22.55 14.52 4.28
CA SER A 142 -23.16 15.25 5.40
C SER A 142 -22.64 14.84 6.79
N LEU A 143 -22.00 13.67 6.91
CA LEU A 143 -21.40 13.20 8.17
C LEU A 143 -19.94 13.62 8.33
N ILE A 144 -19.27 14.05 7.25
CA ILE A 144 -17.86 14.46 7.30
C ILE A 144 -17.67 15.70 8.18
N PRO A 145 -18.48 16.78 8.07
CA PRO A 145 -18.35 17.93 8.98
C PRO A 145 -18.60 17.55 10.43
N LEU A 146 -19.54 16.63 10.68
CA LEU A 146 -19.85 16.15 12.02
C LEU A 146 -18.69 15.35 12.60
N LEU A 147 -18.09 14.46 11.81
CA LEU A 147 -16.86 13.76 12.18
C LEU A 147 -15.78 14.76 12.58
N HIS A 148 -15.45 15.70 11.67
CA HIS A 148 -14.39 16.68 11.88
C HIS A 148 -14.65 17.59 13.10
N HIS A 149 -15.90 17.90 13.41
CA HIS A 149 -16.25 18.63 14.62
C HIS A 149 -15.86 17.86 15.90
N PHE A 150 -16.08 16.55 15.93
CA PHE A 150 -15.80 15.71 17.11
C PHE A 150 -14.38 15.14 17.17
N THR A 151 -13.61 15.22 16.07
CA THR A 151 -12.23 14.69 15.95
C THR A 151 -11.18 15.75 15.69
N ASP A 152 -11.48 17.04 15.91
CA ASP A 152 -10.55 18.16 15.68
C ASP A 152 -10.00 18.19 14.24
N GLY A 153 -10.88 17.95 13.26
CA GLY A 153 -10.53 17.93 11.84
C GLY A 153 -9.77 16.69 11.37
N LYS A 154 -9.63 15.65 12.20
CA LYS A 154 -8.92 14.43 11.82
C LYS A 154 -9.77 13.48 10.99
N ASP A 155 -9.15 12.95 9.94
CA ASP A 155 -9.67 11.83 9.16
C ASP A 155 -9.38 10.48 9.82
N LEU A 156 -10.24 9.49 9.57
CA LEU A 156 -10.15 8.14 10.15
C LEU A 156 -9.35 7.17 9.28
N VAL A 157 -9.21 7.46 7.98
CA VAL A 157 -8.47 6.59 7.05
C VAL A 157 -7.04 7.08 6.93
N ARG A 158 -6.09 6.21 7.27
CA ARG A 158 -4.65 6.47 7.11
C ARG A 158 -4.09 5.51 6.04
N PRO A 159 -3.76 6.02 4.84
CA PRO A 159 -3.14 5.23 3.79
C PRO A 159 -1.82 4.60 4.28
N GLY A 160 -1.64 3.32 3.99
CA GLY A 160 -0.36 2.60 4.15
C GLY A 160 0.18 2.14 2.80
N MET A 161 1.39 1.59 2.80
CA MET A 161 2.05 1.09 1.57
C MET A 161 1.21 0.03 0.85
N THR A 162 0.45 -0.75 1.62
CA THR A 162 -0.42 -1.80 1.10
C THR A 162 -1.84 -1.65 1.63
N ARG A 163 -2.80 -2.31 0.97
CA ARG A 163 -4.20 -2.31 1.40
C ARG A 163 -4.39 -2.93 2.79
N PHE A 164 -3.60 -3.96 3.14
CA PHE A 164 -3.72 -4.61 4.46
C PHE A 164 -3.07 -3.75 5.54
N ALA A 165 -1.92 -3.11 5.27
CA ALA A 165 -1.37 -2.11 6.19
C ALA A 165 -2.34 -0.94 6.40
N THR A 166 -3.00 -0.47 5.33
CA THR A 166 -4.04 0.58 5.41
C THR A 166 -5.17 0.19 6.35
N ALA A 167 -5.62 -1.07 6.34
CA ALA A 167 -6.68 -1.55 7.23
C ALA A 167 -6.28 -1.42 8.71
N TYR A 168 -5.07 -1.85 9.09
CA TYR A 168 -4.58 -1.73 10.47
C TYR A 168 -4.30 -0.28 10.87
N LEU A 169 -3.72 0.53 9.99
CA LEU A 169 -3.50 1.96 10.26
C LEU A 169 -4.82 2.72 10.46
N THR A 170 -5.86 2.33 9.72
CA THR A 170 -7.23 2.83 9.90
C THR A 170 -7.79 2.44 11.27
N LEU A 171 -7.60 1.20 11.72
CA LEU A 171 -7.96 0.82 13.11
C LEU A 171 -7.21 1.66 14.14
N GLY A 172 -5.93 1.96 13.90
CA GLY A 172 -5.13 2.87 14.73
C GLY A 172 -5.78 4.25 14.84
N CYS A 173 -6.14 4.86 13.72
CA CYS A 173 -6.82 6.16 13.70
C CYS A 173 -8.21 6.13 14.34
N LEU A 174 -8.98 5.05 14.16
CA LEU A 174 -10.25 4.87 14.88
C LEU A 174 -10.03 4.87 16.40
N TYR A 175 -9.02 4.14 16.88
CA TYR A 175 -8.72 4.07 18.31
C TYR A 175 -8.21 5.40 18.87
N GLU A 176 -7.31 6.09 18.16
CA GLU A 176 -6.81 7.42 18.52
C GLU A 176 -7.93 8.47 18.67
N ASN A 177 -9.04 8.28 17.93
CA ASN A 177 -10.18 9.20 17.91
C ASN A 177 -11.44 8.61 18.57
N ASN A 178 -11.33 7.52 19.33
CA ASN A 178 -12.50 6.79 19.85
C ASN A 178 -13.38 7.66 20.77
N GLY A 179 -12.79 8.50 21.61
CA GLY A 179 -13.53 9.42 22.47
C GLY A 179 -14.33 10.45 21.67
N GLY A 180 -13.77 10.95 20.58
CA GLY A 180 -14.47 11.82 19.64
C GLY A 180 -15.65 11.10 18.97
N LEU A 181 -15.42 9.88 18.48
CA LEU A 181 -16.46 9.06 17.86
C LEU A 181 -17.59 8.73 18.85
N ILE A 182 -17.27 8.31 20.08
CA ILE A 182 -18.29 8.03 21.10
C ILE A 182 -19.12 9.28 21.39
N ARG A 183 -18.49 10.46 21.52
CA ARG A 183 -19.24 11.73 21.67
C ARG A 183 -20.11 12.05 20.46
N MET A 184 -19.59 11.87 19.25
CA MET A 184 -20.34 12.06 18.01
C MET A 184 -21.60 11.19 18.00
N PHE A 185 -21.47 9.89 18.24
CA PHE A 185 -22.59 8.95 18.19
C PHE A 185 -23.54 9.02 19.39
N THR A 186 -23.19 9.75 20.45
CA THR A 186 -24.08 10.02 21.59
C THR A 186 -24.67 11.44 21.60
N SER A 187 -24.24 12.28 20.65
CA SER A 187 -24.66 13.67 20.52
C SER A 187 -26.12 13.84 20.09
N GLU A 188 -26.71 15.01 20.40
CA GLU A 188 -28.06 15.34 19.92
C GLU A 188 -28.06 15.56 18.40
N GLU A 189 -26.97 16.08 17.84
CA GLU A 189 -26.74 16.25 16.41
C GLU A 189 -26.82 14.91 15.67
N TRP A 190 -26.30 13.82 16.26
CA TRP A 190 -26.46 12.47 15.70
C TRP A 190 -27.87 11.93 15.89
N LYS A 191 -28.44 12.04 17.10
CA LYS A 191 -29.78 11.50 17.42
C LYS A 191 -30.89 12.13 16.58
N THR A 192 -30.75 13.39 16.19
CA THR A 192 -31.69 14.11 15.33
C THR A 192 -31.40 13.92 13.83
N ASN A 193 -30.23 13.37 13.48
CA ASN A 193 -29.84 13.11 12.10
C ASN A 193 -30.66 11.97 11.49
N LYS A 194 -31.10 12.11 10.23
CA LYS A 194 -31.76 11.02 9.48
C LYS A 194 -30.94 9.74 9.40
N HIS A 195 -29.60 9.86 9.42
CA HIS A 195 -28.67 8.75 9.31
C HIS A 195 -28.66 7.87 10.57
N SER A 196 -29.00 8.39 11.76
CA SER A 196 -29.11 7.56 12.98
C SER A 196 -30.34 6.65 13.00
N LYS A 197 -31.35 6.93 12.15
CA LYS A 197 -32.62 6.18 12.15
C LYS A 197 -32.61 4.97 11.24
N ILE A 198 -31.71 4.93 10.25
CA ILE A 198 -31.59 3.80 9.33
C ILE A 198 -30.79 2.65 9.96
N LYS A 199 -31.03 1.42 9.47
CA LYS A 199 -30.39 0.20 9.99
C LYS A 199 -28.87 0.31 10.06
N ASP A 200 -28.22 0.66 8.95
CA ASP A 200 -26.77 0.81 8.89
C ASP A 200 -26.21 1.80 9.94
N GLY A 201 -26.96 2.87 10.25
CA GLY A 201 -26.56 3.86 11.26
C GLY A 201 -26.62 3.29 12.67
N LYS A 202 -27.68 2.54 12.99
CA LYS A 202 -27.82 1.84 14.26
C LYS A 202 -26.75 0.76 14.44
N ASP A 203 -26.46 0.01 13.38
CA ASP A 203 -25.42 -1.02 13.40
C ASP A 203 -24.03 -0.40 13.67
N VAL A 204 -23.71 0.76 13.07
CA VAL A 204 -22.44 1.46 13.31
C VAL A 204 -22.39 2.09 14.70
N GLU A 205 -23.50 2.65 15.18
CA GLU A 205 -23.63 3.18 16.54
C GLU A 205 -23.36 2.08 17.58
N GLU A 206 -23.95 0.90 17.40
CA GLU A 206 -23.71 -0.25 18.28
C GLU A 206 -22.23 -0.66 18.33
N ILE A 207 -21.56 -0.71 17.18
CA ILE A 207 -20.12 -1.01 17.11
C ILE A 207 -19.29 0.07 17.83
N VAL A 208 -19.59 1.35 17.63
CA VAL A 208 -18.85 2.46 18.25
C VAL A 208 -19.04 2.48 19.76
N LEU A 209 -20.21 2.10 20.26
CA LEU A 209 -20.50 2.05 21.69
C LEU A 209 -20.04 0.76 22.38
N ASP A 210 -19.66 -0.27 21.62
CA ASP A 210 -19.11 -1.51 22.15
C ASP A 210 -17.68 -1.32 22.72
N LYS A 211 -17.54 -1.52 24.03
CA LYS A 211 -16.25 -1.46 24.72
C LYS A 211 -15.30 -2.57 24.31
N GLU A 212 -15.81 -3.76 23.97
CA GLU A 212 -14.99 -4.90 23.56
C GLU A 212 -14.43 -4.71 22.16
N PHE A 213 -15.13 -4.03 21.25
CA PHE A 213 -14.60 -3.61 19.95
C PHE A 213 -13.31 -2.79 20.09
N TRP A 214 -13.29 -1.77 20.97
CA TRP A 214 -12.10 -0.94 21.17
C TRP A 214 -10.93 -1.71 21.77
N LYS A 215 -11.19 -2.65 22.70
CA LYS A 215 -10.16 -3.56 23.22
C LYS A 215 -9.62 -4.49 22.13
N SER A 216 -10.50 -4.96 21.24
CA SER A 216 -10.13 -5.82 20.12
C SER A 216 -9.25 -5.10 19.11
N ILE A 217 -9.48 -3.80 18.87
CA ILE A 217 -8.58 -2.96 18.07
C ILE A 217 -7.16 -2.95 18.67
N VAL A 218 -7.03 -2.72 19.99
CA VAL A 218 -5.72 -2.70 20.65
C VAL A 218 -4.99 -4.03 20.47
N ILE A 219 -5.70 -5.16 20.59
CA ILE A 219 -5.12 -6.50 20.36
C ILE A 219 -4.65 -6.65 18.91
N CYS A 220 -5.45 -6.23 17.93
CA CYS A 220 -5.09 -6.29 16.52
C CYS A 220 -3.82 -5.47 16.22
N LEU A 221 -3.74 -4.25 16.77
CA LEU A 221 -2.60 -3.35 16.60
C LEU A 221 -1.32 -3.90 17.23
N LYS A 222 -1.41 -4.49 18.43
CA LYS A 222 -0.28 -5.17 19.09
C LYS A 222 0.33 -6.27 18.22
N GLY A 223 -0.48 -7.00 17.48
CA GLY A 223 0.00 -8.03 16.55
C GLY A 223 0.55 -7.47 15.24
N ALA A 224 -0.12 -6.48 14.64
CA ALA A 224 0.18 -6.03 13.28
C ALA A 224 1.26 -4.94 13.19
N LEU A 225 1.35 -4.02 14.16
CA LEU A 225 2.27 -2.88 14.08
C LEU A 225 3.75 -3.30 13.92
N PRO A 226 4.27 -4.32 14.64
CA PRO A 226 5.64 -4.77 14.42
C PRO A 226 5.91 -5.23 12.99
N LEU A 227 4.95 -5.88 12.32
CA LEU A 227 5.10 -6.26 10.91
C LEU A 227 4.99 -5.06 9.96
N ILE A 228 4.16 -4.07 10.28
CA ILE A 228 4.06 -2.82 9.49
C ILE A 228 5.39 -2.04 9.54
N GLU A 229 6.11 -2.08 10.67
CA GLU A 229 7.47 -1.52 10.74
C GLU A 229 8.45 -2.25 9.82
N VAL A 230 8.40 -3.59 9.75
CA VAL A 230 9.23 -4.36 8.81
C VAL A 230 8.83 -4.07 7.36
N LEU A 231 7.53 -3.95 7.09
CA LEU A 231 7.03 -3.59 5.76
C LEU A 231 7.61 -2.24 5.30
N ARG A 232 7.61 -1.23 6.17
CA ARG A 232 8.23 0.08 5.88
C ARG A 232 9.73 -0.01 5.63
N LEU A 233 10.44 -0.90 6.35
CA LEU A 233 11.88 -1.12 6.15
C LEU A 233 12.17 -1.70 4.76
N VAL A 234 11.41 -2.73 4.33
CA VAL A 234 11.69 -3.43 3.07
C VAL A 234 11.22 -2.71 1.83
N ASP A 235 10.31 -1.75 2.00
CA ASP A 235 9.73 -0.93 0.93
C ASP A 235 10.41 0.45 0.82
N SER A 236 11.37 0.74 1.71
CA SER A 236 12.15 1.98 1.68
C SER A 236 13.27 1.88 0.64
N ASP A 237 13.35 2.89 -0.24
CA ASP A 237 14.44 3.05 -1.21
C ASP A 237 15.70 3.69 -0.58
N GLU A 238 15.67 4.03 0.72
CA GLU A 238 16.77 4.76 1.37
C GLU A 238 18.01 3.88 1.61
N HIS A 239 17.82 2.59 1.92
CA HIS A 239 18.90 1.68 2.29
C HIS A 239 18.64 0.25 1.79
N PRO A 240 19.69 -0.54 1.45
CA PRO A 240 19.52 -1.95 1.07
C PRO A 240 18.89 -2.78 2.20
N ALA A 241 17.60 -3.07 2.09
CA ALA A 241 16.84 -3.74 3.15
C ALA A 241 17.13 -5.25 3.28
N MET A 242 17.61 -5.89 2.21
CA MET A 242 17.80 -7.34 2.15
C MET A 242 18.67 -7.87 3.30
N GLY A 243 19.73 -7.13 3.66
CA GLY A 243 20.64 -7.52 4.74
C GLY A 243 20.11 -7.34 6.15
N PHE A 244 18.92 -6.75 6.32
CA PHE A 244 18.29 -6.53 7.63
C PHE A 244 17.03 -7.38 7.82
N LEU A 245 16.56 -8.05 6.76
CA LEU A 245 15.26 -8.70 6.73
C LEU A 245 15.07 -9.78 7.81
N TYR A 246 16.07 -10.66 7.99
CA TYR A 246 16.03 -11.72 9.00
C TYR A 246 15.91 -11.13 10.42
N GLU A 247 16.80 -10.21 10.74
CA GLU A 247 16.78 -9.53 12.04
C GLU A 247 15.49 -8.75 12.27
N ALA A 248 14.98 -8.07 11.24
CA ALA A 248 13.75 -7.30 11.34
C ALA A 248 12.52 -8.17 11.64
N ILE A 249 12.40 -9.33 10.99
CA ILE A 249 11.32 -10.30 11.27
C ILE A 249 11.47 -10.90 12.67
N ASN A 250 12.69 -11.26 13.10
CA ASN A 250 12.94 -11.75 14.46
C ASN A 250 12.55 -10.71 15.51
N ARG A 251 13.00 -9.46 15.36
CA ARG A 251 12.60 -8.36 16.24
C ARG A 251 11.11 -8.09 16.23
N ALA A 252 10.44 -8.24 15.09
CA ALA A 252 8.99 -8.11 15.02
C ALA A 252 8.31 -9.19 15.87
N LYS A 253 8.75 -10.46 15.77
CA LYS A 253 8.25 -11.56 16.61
C LYS A 253 8.48 -11.30 18.10
N GLU A 254 9.68 -10.85 18.48
CA GLU A 254 10.03 -10.50 19.86
C GLU A 254 9.17 -9.34 20.40
N LYS A 255 8.99 -8.29 19.61
CA LYS A 255 8.10 -7.15 19.95
C LYS A 255 6.67 -7.63 20.18
N ILE A 256 6.13 -8.48 19.28
CA ILE A 256 4.79 -9.07 19.44
C ILE A 256 4.73 -9.85 20.78
N GLN A 257 5.70 -10.72 21.05
CA GLN A 257 5.73 -11.48 22.30
C GLN A 257 5.75 -10.56 23.53
N ALA A 258 6.56 -9.50 23.51
CA ALA A 258 6.68 -8.56 24.60
C ALA A 258 5.38 -7.77 24.87
N VAL A 259 4.71 -7.26 23.84
CA VAL A 259 3.45 -6.49 24.02
C VAL A 259 2.27 -7.33 24.50
N PHE A 260 2.37 -8.65 24.34
CA PHE A 260 1.47 -9.65 24.91
C PHE A 260 1.97 -10.23 26.24
N GLN A 261 2.93 -9.57 26.91
CA GLN A 261 3.43 -9.94 28.23
C GLN A 261 3.92 -11.39 28.32
N ASN A 262 4.48 -11.92 27.23
CA ASN A 262 4.93 -13.32 27.13
C ASN A 262 3.81 -14.37 27.31
N VAL A 263 2.53 -13.97 27.22
CA VAL A 263 1.40 -14.91 27.30
C VAL A 263 1.31 -15.71 26.00
N LYS A 264 1.86 -16.94 26.02
CA LYS A 264 1.99 -17.81 24.83
C LYS A 264 0.71 -17.92 24.00
N LYS A 265 -0.45 -18.10 24.65
CA LYS A 265 -1.75 -18.25 23.95
C LYS A 265 -2.12 -17.01 23.12
N SER A 266 -1.64 -15.83 23.50
CA SER A 266 -1.98 -14.56 22.86
C SER A 266 -1.15 -14.25 21.62
N TYR A 267 0.13 -14.64 21.59
CA TYR A 267 1.03 -14.32 20.46
C TYR A 267 1.40 -15.52 19.57
N ARG A 268 1.28 -16.76 20.06
CA ARG A 268 1.63 -17.95 19.27
C ARG A 268 0.83 -18.07 17.97
N PRO A 269 -0.49 -17.78 17.91
CA PRO A 269 -1.22 -17.81 16.64
C PRO A 269 -0.65 -16.84 15.60
N LEU A 270 -0.24 -15.63 16.03
CA LEU A 270 0.40 -14.63 15.17
C LEU A 270 1.75 -15.16 14.65
N TRP A 271 2.58 -15.71 15.53
CA TRP A 271 3.86 -16.31 15.14
C TRP A 271 3.68 -17.46 14.15
N SER A 272 2.71 -18.35 14.36
CA SER A 272 2.45 -19.46 13.43
C SER A 272 2.11 -18.97 12.02
N VAL A 273 1.38 -17.85 11.90
CA VAL A 273 1.10 -17.24 10.59
C VAL A 273 2.36 -16.65 9.97
N ILE A 274 3.17 -15.92 10.76
CA ILE A 274 4.44 -15.34 10.30
C ILE A 274 5.37 -16.46 9.81
N ASP A 275 5.57 -17.50 10.63
CA ASP A 275 6.49 -18.59 10.35
C ASP A 275 6.07 -19.39 9.12
N LEU A 276 4.77 -19.64 8.96
CA LEU A 276 4.24 -20.31 7.77
C LEU A 276 4.57 -19.53 6.48
N ARG A 277 4.39 -18.20 6.48
CA ARG A 277 4.66 -17.35 5.32
C ARG A 277 6.15 -17.17 5.08
N TRP A 278 6.91 -16.99 6.16
CA TRP A 278 8.37 -16.91 6.14
C TRP A 278 8.96 -18.16 5.49
N ASN A 279 8.68 -19.35 6.03
CA ASN A 279 9.24 -20.60 5.52
C ASN A 279 8.80 -20.91 4.08
N LYS A 280 7.56 -20.58 3.72
CA LYS A 280 7.06 -20.86 2.38
C LYS A 280 7.62 -19.92 1.31
N GLN A 281 7.82 -18.64 1.63
CA GLN A 281 8.10 -17.61 0.63
C GLN A 281 9.42 -16.90 0.89
N LEU A 282 9.65 -16.40 2.10
CA LEU A 282 10.71 -15.43 2.37
C LEU A 282 12.04 -16.02 2.82
N HIS A 283 12.01 -17.22 3.40
CA HIS A 283 13.21 -17.99 3.72
C HIS A 283 13.83 -18.51 2.42
N ARG A 284 14.81 -17.75 1.92
CA ARG A 284 15.50 -17.99 0.66
C ARG A 284 17.01 -17.77 0.82
N PRO A 285 17.85 -18.54 0.11
CA PRO A 285 19.30 -18.40 0.17
C PRO A 285 19.79 -16.98 -0.08
N LEU A 286 19.16 -16.25 -1.01
CA LEU A 286 19.55 -14.87 -1.32
C LEU A 286 19.34 -13.92 -0.12
N HIS A 287 18.21 -14.03 0.56
CA HIS A 287 17.95 -13.21 1.75
C HIS A 287 18.87 -13.61 2.92
N ALA A 288 19.15 -14.92 3.08
CA ALA A 288 20.08 -15.42 4.10
C ALA A 288 21.50 -14.89 3.85
N ALA A 289 21.98 -14.96 2.60
CA ALA A 289 23.28 -14.42 2.20
C ALA A 289 23.34 -12.91 2.43
N GLY A 290 22.28 -12.17 2.09
CA GLY A 290 22.20 -10.74 2.36
C GLY A 290 22.36 -10.41 3.84
N TYR A 291 21.72 -11.18 4.73
CA TYR A 291 21.87 -11.03 6.18
C TYR A 291 23.28 -11.39 6.66
N TYR A 292 23.80 -12.54 6.23
CA TYR A 292 25.12 -13.04 6.62
C TYR A 292 26.25 -12.08 6.22
N LEU A 293 26.15 -11.50 5.03
CA LEU A 293 27.15 -10.59 4.46
C LEU A 293 27.01 -9.14 4.94
N ASN A 294 25.99 -8.82 5.76
CA ASN A 294 25.82 -7.47 6.31
C ASN A 294 26.75 -7.26 7.52
N PRO A 295 27.81 -6.44 7.43
CA PRO A 295 28.77 -6.30 8.52
C PRO A 295 28.15 -5.77 9.82
N ARG A 296 27.13 -4.91 9.72
CA ARG A 296 26.42 -4.39 10.89
C ARG A 296 25.67 -5.47 11.64
N MET A 297 25.19 -6.50 10.94
CA MET A 297 24.51 -7.64 11.57
C MET A 297 25.53 -8.68 12.02
N HIS A 298 26.46 -9.06 11.13
CA HIS A 298 27.44 -10.12 11.34
C HIS A 298 28.34 -9.88 12.57
N TYR A 299 28.77 -8.64 12.78
CA TYR A 299 29.62 -8.26 13.90
C TYR A 299 28.83 -7.72 15.10
N SER A 300 27.50 -7.84 15.10
CA SER A 300 26.69 -7.41 16.24
C SER A 300 26.84 -8.40 17.42
N PRO A 301 26.82 -7.94 18.69
CA PRO A 301 26.93 -8.83 19.85
C PRO A 301 25.82 -9.90 19.94
N GLY A 302 24.69 -9.67 19.27
CA GLY A 302 23.56 -10.59 19.23
C GLY A 302 23.56 -11.54 18.02
N PHE A 303 24.58 -11.50 17.16
CA PHE A 303 24.65 -12.34 15.98
C PHE A 303 24.68 -13.82 16.37
N LYS A 304 23.69 -14.57 15.88
CA LYS A 304 23.65 -16.03 16.00
C LYS A 304 23.78 -16.63 14.62
N VAL A 305 24.76 -17.53 14.46
CA VAL A 305 24.83 -18.42 13.30
C VAL A 305 23.74 -19.47 13.47
N ASP A 306 22.52 -19.12 13.08
CA ASP A 306 21.40 -20.06 13.02
C ASP A 306 21.62 -21.05 11.86
N TYR A 307 21.16 -22.29 12.02
CA TYR A 307 21.09 -23.26 10.92
C TYR A 307 20.25 -22.74 9.75
N GLU A 308 19.30 -21.83 10.01
CA GLU A 308 18.50 -21.16 8.98
C GLU A 308 19.31 -20.22 8.07
N VAL A 309 20.55 -19.87 8.42
CA VAL A 309 21.45 -18.96 7.68
C VAL A 309 22.63 -19.70 7.03
N LYS A 310 22.80 -21.01 7.31
CA LYS A 310 23.85 -21.86 6.73
C LYS A 310 23.43 -22.55 5.44
#